data_AF-T1GDT1-F1
#
_entry.id   AF-T1GDT1-F1
#
_cell.length_a   1.000
_cell.length_b   1.000
_cell.length_c   1.000
_cell.angle_alpha   90.00
_cell.angle_beta   90.00
_cell.angle_gamma   90.00
#
_symmetry.space_group_name_H-M   'P 1'
#
loop_
_entity.id
_entity.type
_entity.pdbx_description
1 polymer ?
#
loop_
_entity_poly.entity_id
_entity_poly.type
_entity_poly.pdbx_seq_one_letter_code
_entity_poly.pdbx_strand_id
1 'polypeptide(L)'
;MTHCLKLSFTTLPVLSPVLKPGVVQVYENDGKTSKYFVSSGTVTVNNDSSVQVLAEEAHPIDSLDAAECRQVLSQCQQQLSSAQTDLARAEANIAIECAEALVKAAE
;
A
#
# COMPACT_ATOMS: atom_id res chain seq x y z
N MET A 1 -5.78 -2.03 -13.86
CA MET A 1 -6.74 -0.91 -13.97
C MET A 1 -6.37 0.13 -12.92
N THR A 2 -5.64 1.18 -13.33
CA THR A 2 -5.18 2.27 -12.45
C THR A 2 -6.40 3.07 -11.97
N HIS A 3 -6.80 2.89 -10.72
CA HIS A 3 -7.88 3.67 -10.10
C HIS A 3 -7.27 4.94 -9.49
N CYS A 4 -7.51 6.09 -10.14
CA CYS A 4 -7.08 7.39 -9.64
C CYS A 4 -8.07 7.86 -8.57
N LEU A 5 -7.69 7.77 -7.29
CA LEU A 5 -8.51 8.24 -6.18
C LEU A 5 -8.22 9.73 -5.93
N LYS A 6 -9.23 10.58 -6.16
CA LYS A 6 -9.14 12.03 -5.92
C LYS A 6 -9.57 12.31 -4.48
N LEU A 7 -8.63 12.67 -3.63
CA LEU A 7 -8.86 12.98 -2.21
C LEU A 7 -8.71 14.49 -1.98
N SER A 8 -9.40 15.04 -0.99
CA SER A 8 -9.33 16.47 -0.65
C SER A 8 -8.84 16.60 0.79
N PHE A 9 -7.67 17.22 1.00
CA PHE A 9 -7.12 17.47 2.33
C PHE A 9 -6.55 18.89 2.45
N THR A 10 -6.67 19.46 3.64
CA THR A 10 -6.23 20.80 4.05
C THR A 10 -4.73 20.83 4.34
N THR A 11 -3.99 21.52 3.47
CA THR A 11 -2.71 22.23 3.65
C THR A 11 -1.81 21.84 4.84
N LEU A 12 -1.17 20.67 4.79
CA LEU A 12 0.13 20.44 5.44
C LEU A 12 1.06 19.75 4.44
N PRO A 13 2.35 20.15 4.34
CA PRO A 13 3.26 19.59 3.35
C PRO A 13 3.50 18.10 3.61
N VAL A 14 3.19 17.27 2.61
CA VAL A 14 3.43 15.82 2.66
C VAL A 14 4.93 15.57 2.64
N LEU A 15 5.47 14.95 3.70
CA LEU A 15 6.91 14.75 3.91
C LEU A 15 7.54 13.65 3.02
N SER A 16 6.72 12.90 2.27
CA SER A 16 7.18 11.88 1.31
C SER A 16 6.23 11.83 0.10
N PRO A 17 6.69 12.13 -1.12
CA PRO A 17 5.87 12.00 -2.32
C PRO A 17 5.58 10.54 -2.70
N VAL A 18 6.25 9.57 -2.04
CA VAL A 18 6.13 8.13 -2.30
C VAL A 18 5.43 7.43 -1.13
N LEU A 19 4.50 6.54 -1.46
CA LEU A 19 3.75 5.72 -0.54
C LEU A 19 4.49 4.42 -0.24
N LYS A 20 4.46 4.02 1.03
CA LYS A 20 4.83 2.68 1.48
C LYS A 20 3.62 1.75 1.44
N PRO A 21 3.82 0.43 1.38
CA PRO A 21 2.75 -0.55 1.48
C PRO A 21 1.92 -0.33 2.74
N GLY A 22 0.59 -0.25 2.60
CA GLY A 22 -0.29 -0.01 3.73
C GLY A 22 -1.74 0.30 3.38
N VAL A 23 -2.51 0.67 4.40
CA VAL A 23 -3.94 0.99 4.25
C VAL A 23 -4.15 2.49 4.07
N VAL A 24 -4.86 2.85 3.00
CA VAL A 24 -5.40 4.18 2.77
C VAL A 24 -6.88 4.18 3.12
N GLN A 25 -7.27 5.09 4.01
CA GLN A 25 -8.65 5.27 4.43
C GLN A 25 -9.19 6.60 3.88
N VAL A 26 -10.28 6.51 3.13
CA VAL A 26 -10.98 7.64 2.54
C VAL A 26 -12.20 7.96 3.37
N TYR A 27 -12.28 9.20 3.85
CA TYR A 27 -13.45 9.74 4.50
C TYR A 27 -14.23 10.58 3.48
N GLU A 28 -15.40 10.10 3.10
CA GLU A 28 -16.30 10.80 2.18
C GLU A 28 -17.19 11.78 2.97
N ASN A 29 -17.63 12.86 2.31
CA ASN A 29 -18.45 13.91 2.96
C ASN A 29 -19.83 13.40 3.42
N ASP A 30 -20.28 12.25 2.91
CA ASP A 30 -21.52 11.58 3.30
C ASP A 30 -21.35 10.71 4.58
N GLY A 31 -20.15 10.71 5.17
CA GLY A 31 -19.80 9.90 6.34
C GLY A 31 -19.40 8.46 6.01
N LYS A 32 -19.42 8.07 4.73
CA LYS A 32 -18.91 6.76 4.31
C LYS A 32 -17.40 6.74 4.44
N THR A 33 -16.89 5.59 4.90
CA THR A 33 -15.47 5.36 5.03
C THR A 33 -15.07 4.16 4.20
N SER A 34 -14.23 4.38 3.19
CA SER A 34 -13.76 3.35 2.26
C SER A 34 -12.28 3.07 2.53
N LYS A 35 -11.91 1.80 2.76
CA LYS A 35 -10.54 1.39 3.05
C LYS A 35 -9.95 0.59 1.89
N TYR A 36 -8.73 0.93 1.52
CA TYR A 36 -8.00 0.27 0.44
C TYR A 36 -6.60 -0.09 0.92
N PHE A 37 -6.14 -1.27 0.60
CA PHE A 37 -4.73 -1.60 0.66
C PHE A 37 -4.04 -1.07 -0.60
N VAL A 38 -2.91 -0.40 -0.42
CA VAL A 38 -2.08 0.17 -1.48
C VAL A 38 -0.68 -0.41 -1.35
N SER A 39 -0.13 -0.97 -2.44
CA SER A 39 1.21 -1.56 -2.45
C SER A 39 2.30 -0.49 -2.47
N SER A 40 2.22 0.42 -3.43
CA SER A 40 3.16 1.53 -3.62
C SER A 40 2.44 2.64 -4.39
N GLY A 41 3.02 3.83 -4.43
CA GLY A 41 2.44 4.90 -5.21
C GLY A 41 3.04 6.27 -4.95
N THR A 42 2.41 7.28 -5.54
CA THR A 42 2.74 8.67 -5.29
C THR A 42 1.52 9.49 -4.89
N VAL A 43 1.77 10.55 -4.11
CA VAL A 43 0.76 11.51 -3.71
C VAL A 43 1.20 12.89 -4.14
N THR A 44 0.33 13.56 -4.89
CA THR A 44 0.54 14.94 -5.32
C THR A 44 -0.59 15.81 -4.79
N VAL A 45 -0.25 16.83 -4.02
CA VAL A 45 -1.17 17.87 -3.57
C VAL A 45 -0.98 19.09 -4.46
N ASN A 46 -2.04 19.48 -5.17
CA ASN A 46 -2.03 20.64 -6.05
C ASN A 46 -2.38 21.92 -5.28
N ASN A 47 -2.04 23.06 -5.86
CA ASN A 47 -2.28 24.38 -5.25
C ASN A 47 -3.77 24.74 -5.17
N ASP A 48 -4.62 24.07 -5.95
CA ASP A 48 -6.08 24.17 -5.90
C ASP A 48 -6.71 23.28 -4.80
N SER A 49 -5.89 22.71 -3.91
CA SER A 49 -6.29 21.75 -2.86
C SER A 49 -6.85 20.41 -3.37
N SER A 50 -6.66 20.09 -4.65
CA SER A 50 -6.92 18.74 -5.16
C SER A 50 -5.73 17.81 -4.88
N VAL A 51 -6.00 16.55 -4.52
CA VAL A 51 -4.97 15.52 -4.33
C VAL A 51 -5.14 14.41 -5.35
N GLN A 52 -4.02 13.96 -5.90
CA GLN A 52 -3.94 12.79 -6.76
C GLN A 52 -3.15 11.72 -6.02
N VAL A 53 -3.80 10.57 -5.77
CA VAL A 53 -3.14 9.37 -5.27
C VAL A 53 -3.04 8.38 -6.41
N LEU A 54 -1.81 8.13 -6.85
CA LEU A 54 -1.49 7.18 -7.91
C LEU A 54 -0.89 5.95 -7.26
N ALA A 55 -1.69 4.90 -7.12
CA ALA A 55 -1.24 3.60 -6.65
C ALA A 55 -0.94 2.69 -7.85
N GLU A 56 0.11 1.89 -7.72
CA GLU A 56 0.38 0.82 -8.69
C GLU A 56 -0.67 -0.29 -8.57
N GLU A 57 -0.91 -0.75 -7.34
CA GLU A 57 -2.00 -1.66 -7.01
C GLU A 57 -2.79 -1.12 -5.81
N ALA A 58 -4.12 -1.13 -5.94
CA ALA A 58 -5.04 -0.72 -4.89
C ALA A 58 -6.22 -1.69 -4.84
N HIS A 59 -6.37 -2.36 -3.71
CA HIS A 59 -7.41 -3.37 -3.50
C HIS A 59 -8.29 -2.99 -2.31
N PRO A 60 -9.63 -3.14 -2.39
CA PRO A 60 -10.48 -3.02 -1.21
C PRO A 60 -10.05 -4.02 -0.15
N ILE A 61 -10.07 -3.64 1.14
CA ILE A 61 -9.69 -4.56 2.22
C ILE A 61 -10.59 -5.81 2.21
N ASP A 62 -11.87 -5.65 1.88
CA ASP A 62 -12.84 -6.74 1.82
C ASP A 62 -12.50 -7.81 0.76
N SER A 63 -11.58 -7.52 -0.17
CA SER A 63 -11.10 -8.46 -1.18
C SER A 63 -9.85 -9.25 -0.76
N LEU A 64 -9.28 -8.94 0.41
CA LEU A 64 -8.09 -9.62 0.92
C LEU A 64 -8.47 -10.86 1.72
N ASP A 65 -7.84 -12.00 1.40
CA ASP A 65 -7.94 -13.22 2.20
C ASP A 65 -6.72 -13.30 3.14
N ALA A 66 -6.97 -13.21 4.45
CA ALA A 66 -5.94 -13.28 5.47
C ALA A 66 -5.15 -14.60 5.44
N ALA A 67 -5.75 -15.72 5.01
CA ALA A 67 -5.05 -17.00 4.89
C ALA A 67 -4.03 -16.96 3.74
N GLU A 68 -4.44 -16.46 2.58
CA GLU A 68 -3.55 -16.29 1.42
C GLU A 68 -2.45 -15.26 1.71
N CYS A 69 -2.76 -14.13 2.38
CA CYS A 69 -1.75 -13.14 2.77
C CYS A 69 -0.66 -13.75 3.68
N ARG A 70 -1.04 -14.61 4.63
CA ARG A 70 -0.07 -15.32 5.49
C ARG A 70 0.76 -16.34 4.71
N GLN A 71 0.16 -17.00 3.72
CA GLN A 71 0.88 -17.91 2.83
C GLN A 71 1.94 -17.16 2.02
N VAL A 72 1.59 -16.00 1.46
CA VAL A 72 2.51 -15.12 0.74
C VAL A 72 3.67 -14.68 1.64
N LEU A 73 3.39 -14.26 2.88
CA LEU A 73 4.43 -13.89 3.85
C LEU A 73 5.42 -15.03 4.11
N SER A 74 4.92 -16.25 4.30
CA SER A 74 5.78 -17.43 4.47
C SER A 74 6.65 -17.71 3.24
N GLN A 75 6.12 -17.52 2.03
CA GLN A 75 6.88 -17.71 0.79
C GLN A 75 8.00 -16.66 0.65
N CYS A 76 7.72 -15.39 0.95
CA CYS A 76 8.73 -14.33 0.92
C CYS A 76 9.86 -14.57 1.93
N GLN A 77 9.55 -15.09 3.13
CA GLN A 77 10.57 -15.46 4.11
C GLN A 77 11.42 -16.66 3.69
N GLN A 78 10.84 -17.63 2.99
CA GLN A 78 11.61 -18.71 2.37
C GLN A 78 12.54 -18.18 1.28
N GLN A 79 12.07 -17.24 0.46
CA GLN A 79 12.90 -16.59 -0.57
C GLN A 79 14.08 -15.86 0.04
N LEU A 80 13.89 -15.10 1.12
CA LEU A 80 14.98 -14.45 1.85
C LEU A 80 16.02 -15.47 2.35
N SER A 81 15.55 -16.61 2.87
CA SER A 81 16.43 -17.69 3.36
C SER A 81 17.24 -18.35 2.24
N SER A 82 16.70 -18.36 1.02
CA SER A 82 17.37 -18.92 -0.18
C SER A 82 18.24 -17.92 -0.93
N ALA A 83 18.19 -16.62 -0.58
CA ALA A 83 18.88 -15.56 -1.31
C ALA A 83 20.40 -15.60 -1.11
N GLN A 84 21.14 -15.77 -2.20
CA GLN A 84 22.60 -15.91 -2.18
C GLN A 84 23.35 -14.60 -2.45
N THR A 85 22.70 -13.62 -3.09
CA THR A 85 23.30 -12.33 -3.46
C THR A 85 22.75 -11.21 -2.58
N ASP A 86 23.50 -10.11 -2.44
CA ASP A 86 23.03 -8.92 -1.72
C ASP A 86 21.79 -8.32 -2.39
N LEU A 87 21.73 -8.35 -3.73
CA LEU A 87 20.58 -7.89 -4.50
C LEU A 87 19.33 -8.73 -4.22
N ALA A 88 19.44 -10.07 -4.26
CA ALA A 88 18.31 -10.95 -3.95
C ALA A 88 17.84 -10.82 -2.50
N ARG A 89 18.76 -10.56 -1.55
CA ARG A 89 18.39 -10.26 -0.15
C ARG A 89 17.63 -8.93 -0.04
N ALA A 90 18.04 -7.91 -0.78
CA ALA A 90 17.34 -6.62 -0.79
C ALA A 90 15.93 -6.74 -1.36
N GLU A 91 15.76 -7.44 -2.48
CA GLU A 91 14.46 -7.69 -3.10
C GLU A 91 13.54 -8.51 -2.18
N ALA A 92 14.07 -9.56 -1.56
CA ALA A 92 13.31 -10.39 -0.61
C ALA A 92 12.88 -9.59 0.63
N ASN A 93 13.72 -8.68 1.13
CA ASN A 93 13.34 -7.80 2.24
C ASN A 93 12.20 -6.84 1.88
N ILE A 94 12.21 -6.27 0.67
CA ILE A 94 11.10 -5.43 0.18
C ILE A 94 9.82 -6.26 0.07
N ALA A 95 9.91 -7.48 -0.48
CA ALA A 95 8.77 -8.39 -0.59
C ALA A 95 8.18 -8.75 0.79
N ILE A 96 9.02 -8.98 1.80
CA ILE A 96 8.58 -9.20 3.19
C ILE A 96 7.89 -7.96 3.75
N GLU A 97 8.45 -6.75 3.55
CA GLU A 97 7.80 -5.49 4.01
C GLU A 97 6.39 -5.34 3.41
N CYS A 98 6.22 -5.64 2.12
CA CYS A 98 4.92 -5.65 1.47
C CYS A 98 3.97 -6.73 2.05
N ALA A 99 4.46 -7.96 2.22
CA ALA A 99 3.66 -9.07 2.72
C ALA A 99 3.22 -8.87 4.17
N GLU A 100 4.08 -8.30 5.02
CA GLU A 100 3.73 -7.93 6.40
C GLU A 100 2.65 -6.85 6.44
N ALA A 101 2.72 -5.85 5.57
CA ALA A 101 1.69 -4.84 5.45
C ALA A 101 0.36 -5.44 4.97
N LEU A 102 0.39 -6.39 4.02
CA LEU A 102 -0.79 -7.12 3.56
C LEU A 102 -1.47 -7.91 4.69
N VAL A 103 -0.68 -8.67 5.47
CA VAL A 103 -1.22 -9.43 6.60
C VAL A 103 -1.86 -8.49 7.63
N LYS A 104 -1.18 -7.40 7.99
CA LYS A 104 -1.73 -6.38 8.91
C LYS A 104 -2.99 -5.69 8.39
N ALA A 105 -3.13 -5.56 7.08
CA ALA A 105 -4.30 -4.97 6.46
C ALA A 105 -5.50 -5.94 6.38
N ALA A 106 -5.23 -7.24 6.37
CA ALA A 106 -6.24 -8.30 6.34
C ALA A 106 -6.70 -8.77 7.73
N GLU A 107 -6.07 -8.27 8.80
CA GLU A 107 -6.46 -8.47 10.22
C GLU A 107 -7.43 -7.38 10.71
#